data_AF-A0A6M0BIZ1-F1
#
_entry.id   AF-A0A6M0BIZ1-F1
#
_cell.length_a   1.000
_cell.length_b   1.000
_cell.length_c   1.000
_cell.angle_alpha   90.00
_cell.angle_beta   90.00
_cell.angle_gamma   90.00
#
_symmetry.space_group_name_H-M   'P 1'
#
loop_
_entity.id
_entity.type
_entity.pdbx_description
1 polymer ?
#
loop_
_entity_poly.entity_id
_entity_poly.type
_entity_poly.pdbx_seq_one_letter_code
_entity_poly.pdbx_strand_id
1 'polypeptide(L)'
;MIKFCPVNEIWVERVKFDTQKMQNPEINGTEYQQGELAGYEVREYLLEKWGRKCTYCGKQNTPLQIEHIHPKSKGGSNRVSNLCLACEKCNQRKGNKPVEDFLRKKPSLLQKIKTKAKQPLSDAAAVNTTRNKIVKVLKGIKPVVTGTGAQTKYNRINFGLPKQHWIDAACVGDVEALVLKTSQPLLVTCIGPGGRQKAALNKYGYPIRHNPLKPIKGWITGDIAKHQKLGIGKVTPRSKGSFGFTPLGEKGYKSCRPQDISAVHRKDGYIYRFCQSLPGTAWK
;
A
#
# COMPACT_ATOMS: atom_id res chain seq x y z
N MET A 1 19.53 11.28 -5.71
CA MET A 1 19.36 10.82 -4.32
C MET A 1 20.66 10.22 -3.78
N ILE A 2 21.23 9.18 -4.41
CA ILE A 2 22.50 8.55 -3.97
C ILE A 2 23.69 9.53 -3.91
N LYS A 3 23.69 10.57 -4.77
CA LYS A 3 24.69 11.66 -4.72
C LYS A 3 24.67 12.47 -3.41
N PHE A 4 23.51 12.61 -2.77
CA PHE A 4 23.31 13.46 -1.59
C PHE A 4 23.12 12.66 -0.30
N CYS A 5 22.74 11.40 -0.41
CA CYS A 5 22.65 10.46 0.69
C CYS A 5 23.16 9.11 0.19
N PRO A 6 24.47 8.81 0.37
CA PRO A 6 25.04 7.56 -0.09
C PRO A 6 24.43 6.39 0.68
N VAL A 7 23.97 5.39 -0.06
CA VAL A 7 23.42 4.16 0.52
C VAL A 7 24.57 3.16 0.71
N ASN A 8 24.87 2.83 1.96
CA ASN A 8 25.94 1.90 2.31
C ASN A 8 25.48 0.44 2.24
N GLU A 9 24.23 0.19 2.63
CA GLU A 9 23.65 -1.14 2.79
C GLU A 9 22.14 -1.10 2.55
N ILE A 10 21.57 -2.26 2.25
CA ILE A 10 20.14 -2.43 1.97
C ILE A 10 19.58 -3.47 2.94
N TRP A 11 18.61 -3.05 3.73
CA TRP A 11 17.90 -3.92 4.65
C TRP A 11 16.55 -4.28 4.05
N VAL A 12 16.27 -5.56 3.90
CA VAL A 12 15.06 -6.05 3.24
C VAL A 12 14.37 -7.13 4.04
N GLU A 13 13.06 -6.97 4.23
CA GLU A 13 12.26 -8.01 4.86
C GLU A 13 12.06 -9.17 3.87
N ARG A 14 12.57 -10.35 4.24
CA ARG A 14 12.41 -11.56 3.42
C ARG A 14 11.16 -12.31 3.86
N VAL A 15 10.00 -11.85 3.38
CA VAL A 15 8.70 -12.46 3.69
C VAL A 15 8.60 -13.85 3.06
N LYS A 16 8.14 -14.84 3.83
CA LYS A 16 7.66 -16.13 3.34
C LYS A 16 6.16 -16.20 3.61
N PHE A 17 5.42 -16.67 2.62
CA PHE A 17 4.03 -17.02 2.79
C PHE A 17 3.89 -18.53 2.64
N ASP A 18 3.43 -19.25 3.66
CA ASP A 18 3.11 -20.67 3.47
C ASP A 18 1.75 -20.82 2.77
N THR A 19 1.78 -20.93 1.43
CA THR A 19 0.58 -21.06 0.62
C THR A 19 -0.13 -22.40 0.85
N GLN A 20 0.61 -23.47 1.19
CA GLN A 20 0.00 -24.77 1.49
C GLN A 20 -0.77 -24.70 2.80
N LYS A 21 -0.20 -24.11 3.86
CA LYS A 21 -0.90 -23.91 5.14
C LYS A 21 -2.09 -22.95 5.03
N MET A 22 -1.99 -21.92 4.19
CA MET A 22 -3.13 -21.02 3.91
C MET A 22 -4.28 -21.71 3.16
N GLN A 23 -3.97 -22.68 2.29
CA GLN A 23 -4.96 -23.44 1.54
C GLN A 23 -5.47 -24.66 2.30
N ASN A 24 -4.66 -25.25 3.17
CA ASN A 24 -5.01 -26.42 3.96
C ASN A 24 -4.36 -26.34 5.35
N PRO A 25 -4.96 -25.60 6.29
CA PRO A 25 -4.37 -25.39 7.62
C PRO A 25 -4.38 -26.64 8.50
N GLU A 26 -5.05 -27.71 8.06
CA GLU A 26 -5.26 -28.95 8.83
C GLU A 26 -4.22 -30.04 8.48
N ILE A 27 -3.20 -29.71 7.68
CA ILE A 27 -2.05 -30.59 7.45
C ILE A 27 -1.23 -30.66 8.74
N ASN A 28 -1.39 -31.76 9.47
CA ASN A 28 -0.53 -32.16 10.59
C ASN A 28 0.45 -33.23 10.09
N GLY A 29 1.59 -32.81 9.54
CA GLY A 29 2.71 -33.72 9.27
C GLY A 29 3.59 -33.86 10.52
N THR A 30 4.08 -35.07 10.79
CA THR A 30 4.95 -35.42 11.93
C THR A 30 6.29 -34.68 11.97
N GLU A 31 6.68 -33.99 10.88
CA GLU A 31 7.88 -33.12 10.84
C GLU A 31 7.60 -31.64 11.14
N TYR A 32 6.35 -31.24 11.38
CA TYR A 32 5.95 -29.83 11.34
C TYR A 32 5.27 -29.35 12.62
N GLN A 33 5.97 -29.46 13.76
CA GLN A 33 5.61 -28.79 15.00
C GLN A 33 6.08 -27.32 14.99
N GLN A 34 5.28 -26.41 14.44
CA GLN A 34 5.35 -24.98 14.79
C GLN A 34 3.94 -24.41 14.97
N GLY A 35 3.44 -24.58 16.20
CA GLY A 35 2.31 -23.84 16.75
C GLY A 35 2.68 -22.36 16.95
N GLU A 36 1.68 -21.49 17.03
CA GLU A 36 1.78 -20.01 17.13
C GLU A 36 2.20 -19.22 15.88
N LEU A 37 3.38 -19.44 15.29
CA LEU A 37 3.87 -18.67 14.13
C LEU A 37 2.93 -18.74 12.90
N ALA A 38 2.28 -19.88 12.73
CA ALA A 38 1.39 -20.12 11.62
C ALA A 38 0.05 -19.38 11.69
N GLY A 39 -0.52 -19.25 12.89
CA GLY A 39 -1.72 -18.43 13.08
C GLY A 39 -1.42 -16.96 12.82
N TYR A 40 -0.17 -16.56 13.07
CA TYR A 40 0.32 -15.21 12.85
C TYR A 40 0.38 -14.83 11.35
N GLU A 41 0.93 -15.71 10.51
CA GLU A 41 1.00 -15.49 9.05
C GLU A 41 -0.39 -15.39 8.41
N VAL A 42 -1.33 -16.27 8.78
CA VAL A 42 -2.70 -16.24 8.26
C VAL A 42 -3.43 -14.97 8.69
N ARG A 43 -3.26 -14.55 9.94
CA ARG A 43 -3.87 -13.31 10.45
C ARG A 43 -3.34 -12.08 9.74
N GLU A 44 -2.02 -11.94 9.60
CA GLU A 44 -1.42 -10.81 8.88
C GLU A 44 -1.81 -10.79 7.41
N TYR A 45 -1.85 -11.96 6.76
CA TYR A 45 -2.37 -12.10 5.41
C TYR A 45 -3.83 -11.63 5.30
N LEU A 46 -4.71 -12.04 6.23
CA LEU A 46 -6.11 -11.60 6.25
C LEU A 46 -6.23 -10.09 6.53
N LEU A 47 -5.39 -9.54 7.41
CA LEU A 47 -5.31 -8.10 7.67
C LEU A 47 -4.99 -7.32 6.40
N GLU A 48 -4.01 -7.77 5.62
CA GLU A 48 -3.66 -7.12 4.36
C GLU A 48 -4.74 -7.34 3.30
N LYS A 49 -5.16 -8.59 3.08
CA LYS A 49 -6.21 -8.95 2.13
C LYS A 49 -7.47 -8.13 2.37
N TRP A 50 -7.93 -7.99 3.61
CA TRP A 50 -9.17 -7.29 3.93
C TRP A 50 -9.00 -5.79 4.20
N GLY A 51 -7.78 -5.27 4.15
CA GLY A 51 -7.48 -3.84 4.30
C GLY A 51 -7.68 -3.34 5.72
N ARG A 52 -7.33 -4.17 6.72
CA ARG A 52 -7.32 -3.86 8.16
C ARG A 52 -8.62 -3.24 8.69
N LYS A 53 -9.75 -3.71 8.15
CA LYS A 53 -11.09 -3.26 8.51
C LYS A 53 -12.05 -4.42 8.63
N CYS A 54 -13.14 -4.22 9.38
CA CYS A 54 -14.22 -5.18 9.44
C CYS A 54 -14.86 -5.34 8.05
N THR A 55 -14.93 -6.57 7.56
CA THR A 55 -15.50 -6.96 6.26
C THR A 55 -16.97 -6.58 6.15
N TYR A 56 -17.71 -6.57 7.26
CA TYR A 56 -19.15 -6.32 7.27
C TYR A 56 -19.54 -4.86 7.45
N CYS A 57 -18.90 -4.15 8.38
CA CYS A 57 -19.25 -2.76 8.71
C CYS A 57 -18.22 -1.72 8.28
N GLY A 58 -17.05 -2.14 7.80
CA GLY A 58 -15.99 -1.24 7.31
C GLY A 58 -15.21 -0.50 8.39
N LYS A 59 -15.52 -0.68 9.68
CA LYS A 59 -14.80 -0.03 10.78
C LYS A 59 -13.32 -0.44 10.79
N GLN A 60 -12.47 0.56 10.99
CA GLN A 60 -11.02 0.46 11.18
C GLN A 60 -10.68 0.77 12.65
N ASN A 61 -9.43 0.58 13.06
CA ASN A 61 -8.92 0.92 14.41
C ASN A 61 -9.73 0.29 15.55
N THR A 62 -10.18 -0.95 15.35
CA THR A 62 -10.90 -1.75 16.35
C THR A 62 -10.31 -3.16 16.35
N PRO A 63 -10.33 -3.90 17.47
CA PRO A 63 -9.93 -5.30 17.47
C PRO A 63 -10.71 -6.10 16.42
N LEU A 64 -9.98 -6.73 15.49
CA LEU A 64 -10.54 -7.58 14.46
C LEU A 64 -10.30 -9.05 14.80
N GLN A 65 -11.31 -9.87 14.62
CA GLN A 65 -11.30 -11.31 14.79
C GLN A 65 -11.29 -11.97 13.41
N ILE A 66 -10.63 -13.12 13.30
CA ILE A 66 -10.76 -13.98 12.13
C ILE A 66 -12.15 -14.59 12.20
N GLU A 67 -12.91 -14.47 11.12
CA GLU A 67 -14.29 -14.92 11.06
C GLU A 67 -14.52 -15.81 9.84
N HIS A 68 -15.26 -16.91 10.06
CA HIS A 68 -15.61 -17.88 9.03
C HIS A 68 -16.83 -17.40 8.23
N ILE A 69 -16.66 -17.26 6.92
CA ILE A 69 -17.71 -16.86 5.98
C ILE A 69 -18.83 -17.91 5.98
N HIS A 70 -18.47 -19.17 5.74
CA HIS A 70 -19.29 -20.33 6.06
C HIS A 70 -18.92 -20.84 7.46
N PRO A 71 -19.84 -20.79 8.45
CA PRO A 71 -19.54 -21.12 9.85
C PRO A 71 -18.93 -22.51 10.04
N LYS A 72 -17.93 -22.62 10.93
CA LYS A 72 -17.28 -23.91 11.24
C LYS A 72 -18.28 -24.96 11.74
N SER A 73 -19.24 -24.56 12.57
CA SER A 73 -20.32 -25.44 13.08
C SER A 73 -21.25 -25.98 11.98
N LYS A 74 -21.19 -25.46 10.76
CA LYS A 74 -21.95 -25.92 9.58
C LYS A 74 -21.03 -26.52 8.51
N GLY A 75 -19.82 -26.96 8.87
CA GLY A 75 -18.84 -27.55 7.95
C GLY A 75 -17.92 -26.53 7.26
N GLY A 76 -17.83 -25.31 7.78
CA GLY A 76 -16.90 -24.28 7.31
C GLY A 76 -15.44 -24.68 7.48
N SER A 77 -14.66 -24.64 6.38
CA SER A 77 -13.23 -24.93 6.43
C SER A 77 -12.41 -23.77 7.03
N ASN A 78 -11.23 -24.08 7.57
CA ASN A 78 -10.26 -23.07 8.02
C ASN A 78 -9.44 -22.45 6.87
N ARG A 79 -9.77 -22.78 5.61
CA ARG A 79 -9.05 -22.26 4.43
C ARG A 79 -9.19 -20.76 4.34
N VAL A 80 -8.16 -20.07 3.88
CA VAL A 80 -8.18 -18.60 3.66
C VAL A 80 -9.32 -18.15 2.72
N SER A 81 -9.80 -19.02 1.83
CA SER A 81 -10.97 -18.76 0.98
C SER A 81 -12.30 -18.73 1.72
N ASN A 82 -12.34 -19.19 2.97
CA ASN A 82 -13.50 -19.16 3.86
C ASN A 82 -13.30 -18.20 5.06
N LEU A 83 -12.16 -17.50 5.15
CA LEU A 83 -11.85 -16.61 6.26
C LEU A 83 -11.91 -15.13 5.87
N CYS A 84 -12.40 -14.31 6.79
CA CYS A 84 -12.43 -12.86 6.69
C CYS A 84 -12.14 -12.19 8.03
N LEU A 85 -12.27 -10.86 8.10
CA LEU A 85 -12.11 -10.10 9.34
C LEU A 85 -13.43 -9.49 9.79
N ALA A 86 -13.77 -9.66 11.05
CA ALA A 86 -14.95 -9.04 11.66
C ALA A 86 -14.56 -8.31 12.95
N CYS A 87 -15.19 -7.16 13.22
CA CYS A 87 -15.18 -6.63 14.57
C CYS A 87 -16.08 -7.49 15.46
N GLU A 88 -15.82 -7.49 16.77
CA GLU A 88 -16.55 -8.29 17.75
C GLU A 88 -18.08 -8.20 17.59
N LYS A 89 -18.63 -6.97 17.52
CA LYS A 89 -20.07 -6.74 17.36
C LYS A 89 -20.66 -7.41 16.12
N CYS A 90 -19.94 -7.38 14.99
CA CYS A 90 -20.42 -8.01 13.77
C CYS A 90 -20.24 -9.52 13.81
N ASN A 91 -19.14 -9.99 14.41
CA ASN A 91 -18.87 -11.42 14.59
C ASN A 91 -19.97 -12.08 15.43
N GLN A 92 -20.27 -11.52 16.61
CA GLN A 92 -21.33 -12.00 17.49
C GLN A 92 -22.72 -11.95 16.82
N ARG A 93 -23.04 -10.87 16.10
CA ARG A 93 -24.35 -10.74 15.43
C ARG A 93 -24.54 -11.75 14.28
N LYS A 94 -23.46 -12.10 13.58
CA LYS A 94 -23.50 -13.17 12.57
C LYS A 94 -23.62 -14.52 13.26
N GLY A 95 -22.77 -14.80 14.26
CA GLY A 95 -22.73 -16.07 14.97
C GLY A 95 -22.57 -17.24 13.99
N ASN A 96 -23.38 -18.27 14.17
CA ASN A 96 -23.39 -19.46 13.31
C ASN A 96 -24.22 -19.32 12.01
N LYS A 97 -24.61 -18.10 11.63
CA LYS A 97 -25.35 -17.85 10.38
C LYS A 97 -24.37 -17.86 9.20
N PRO A 98 -24.73 -18.54 8.08
CA PRO A 98 -24.08 -18.33 6.80
C PRO A 98 -24.03 -16.85 6.43
N VAL A 99 -22.96 -16.42 5.75
CA VAL A 99 -22.81 -15.01 5.34
C VAL A 99 -23.97 -14.54 4.45
N GLU A 100 -24.57 -15.44 3.69
CA GLU A 100 -25.71 -15.24 2.81
C GLU A 100 -26.93 -14.78 3.62
N ASP A 101 -27.20 -15.46 4.73
CA ASP A 101 -28.31 -15.13 5.62
C ASP A 101 -28.05 -13.83 6.35
N PHE A 102 -26.82 -13.64 6.85
CA PHE A 102 -26.42 -12.44 7.56
C PHE A 102 -26.48 -11.17 6.69
N LEU A 103 -26.15 -11.31 5.40
CA LEU A 103 -26.14 -10.21 4.43
C LEU A 103 -27.29 -10.28 3.44
N ARG A 104 -28.40 -10.95 3.77
CA ARG A 104 -29.58 -11.07 2.90
C ARG A 104 -30.08 -9.73 2.37
N LYS A 105 -30.03 -8.68 3.20
CA LYS A 105 -30.43 -7.30 2.84
C LYS A 105 -29.30 -6.49 2.15
N LYS A 106 -28.13 -7.07 1.90
CA LYS A 106 -26.93 -6.42 1.34
C LYS A 106 -26.26 -7.28 0.26
N PRO A 107 -26.95 -7.60 -0.85
CA PRO A 107 -26.45 -8.52 -1.88
C PRO A 107 -25.15 -8.03 -2.56
N SER A 108 -25.01 -6.72 -2.77
CA SER A 108 -23.80 -6.14 -3.36
C SER A 108 -22.55 -6.34 -2.48
N LEU A 109 -22.71 -6.28 -1.15
CA LEU A 109 -21.64 -6.54 -0.19
C LEU A 109 -21.32 -8.04 -0.13
N LEU A 110 -22.34 -8.89 -0.10
CA LEU A 110 -22.20 -10.34 -0.14
C LEU A 110 -21.36 -10.79 -1.35
N GLN A 111 -21.70 -10.28 -2.55
CA GLN A 111 -20.97 -10.61 -3.77
C GLN A 111 -19.50 -10.17 -3.69
N LYS A 112 -19.23 -8.95 -3.21
CA LYS A 112 -17.86 -8.45 -3.00
C LYS A 112 -17.06 -9.35 -2.05
N ILE A 113 -17.68 -9.81 -0.96
CA ILE A 113 -17.04 -10.70 0.02
C ILE A 113 -16.74 -12.05 -0.62
N LYS A 114 -17.71 -12.68 -1.30
CA LYS A 114 -17.52 -13.98 -1.96
C LYS A 114 -16.44 -13.93 -3.03
N THR A 115 -16.46 -12.93 -3.90
CA THR A 115 -15.44 -12.75 -4.94
C THR A 115 -14.06 -12.58 -4.32
N LYS A 116 -13.94 -11.68 -3.33
CA LYS A 116 -12.65 -11.41 -2.67
C LYS A 116 -12.13 -12.59 -1.86
N ALA A 117 -13.02 -13.34 -1.21
CA ALA A 117 -12.64 -14.53 -0.46
C ALA A 117 -12.02 -15.60 -1.37
N LYS A 118 -12.65 -15.85 -2.53
CA LYS A 118 -12.20 -16.83 -3.53
C LYS A 118 -11.00 -16.40 -4.38
N GLN A 119 -10.55 -15.13 -4.28
CA GLN A 119 -9.37 -14.69 -5.03
C GLN A 119 -8.15 -15.56 -4.68
N PRO A 120 -7.43 -16.06 -5.70
CA PRO A 120 -6.27 -16.90 -5.51
C PRO A 120 -5.19 -16.13 -4.74
N LEU A 121 -4.29 -16.86 -4.09
CA LEU A 121 -3.14 -16.32 -3.37
C LEU A 121 -2.05 -15.80 -4.33
N SER A 122 -2.42 -15.17 -5.44
CA SER A 122 -1.50 -14.73 -6.50
C SER A 122 -0.41 -13.80 -5.96
N ASP A 123 -0.77 -12.91 -5.02
CA ASP A 123 0.17 -11.97 -4.41
C ASP A 123 1.18 -12.71 -3.53
N ALA A 124 0.74 -13.67 -2.74
CA ALA A 124 1.62 -14.51 -1.92
C ALA A 124 2.54 -15.38 -2.79
N ALA A 125 2.01 -15.95 -3.88
CA ALA A 125 2.78 -16.70 -4.85
C ALA A 125 3.83 -15.82 -5.53
N ALA A 126 3.47 -14.61 -5.96
CA ALA A 126 4.39 -13.64 -6.53
C ALA A 126 5.49 -13.24 -5.54
N VAL A 127 5.16 -12.99 -4.27
CA VAL A 127 6.16 -12.70 -3.24
C VAL A 127 7.09 -13.90 -3.04
N ASN A 128 6.55 -15.11 -2.93
CA ASN A 128 7.35 -16.32 -2.72
C ASN A 128 8.30 -16.63 -3.88
N THR A 129 7.87 -16.42 -5.13
CA THR A 129 8.68 -16.67 -6.32
C THR A 129 9.75 -15.58 -6.51
N THR A 130 9.43 -14.33 -6.14
CA THR A 130 10.33 -13.19 -6.37
C THR A 130 11.30 -12.91 -5.22
N ARG A 131 10.97 -13.25 -3.96
CA ARG A 131 11.77 -12.87 -2.77
C ARG A 131 13.26 -13.18 -2.88
N ASN A 132 13.62 -14.37 -3.36
CA ASN A 132 15.01 -14.78 -3.50
C ASN A 132 15.69 -14.05 -4.65
N LYS A 133 14.98 -13.83 -5.76
CA LYS A 133 15.48 -13.08 -6.91
C LYS A 133 15.71 -11.61 -6.53
N ILE A 134 14.81 -11.00 -5.76
CA ILE A 134 14.94 -9.64 -5.24
C ILE A 134 16.22 -9.53 -4.41
N VAL A 135 16.39 -10.38 -3.39
CA VAL A 135 17.61 -10.38 -2.57
C VAL A 135 18.87 -10.58 -3.42
N LYS A 136 18.83 -11.49 -4.40
CA LYS A 136 19.96 -11.73 -5.32
C LYS A 136 20.30 -10.49 -6.16
N VAL A 137 19.29 -9.80 -6.69
CA VAL A 137 19.50 -8.56 -7.47
C VAL A 137 20.04 -7.44 -6.58
N LEU A 138 19.48 -7.26 -5.39
CA LEU A 138 19.93 -6.24 -4.44
C LEU A 138 21.38 -6.44 -3.99
N LYS A 139 21.81 -7.70 -3.79
CA LYS A 139 23.20 -8.07 -3.46
C LYS A 139 24.19 -7.65 -4.55
N GLY A 140 23.75 -7.54 -5.80
CA GLY A 140 24.57 -7.00 -6.89
C GLY A 140 24.73 -5.48 -6.88
N ILE A 141 23.97 -4.76 -6.03
CA ILE A 141 23.99 -3.30 -5.95
C ILE A 141 24.75 -2.84 -4.69
N LYS A 142 24.43 -3.41 -3.53
CA LYS A 142 25.01 -3.07 -2.22
C LYS A 142 24.98 -4.29 -1.29
N PRO A 143 25.73 -4.29 -0.17
CA PRO A 143 25.53 -5.23 0.92
C PRO A 143 24.06 -5.31 1.33
N VAL A 144 23.54 -6.53 1.50
CA VAL A 144 22.13 -6.78 1.85
C VAL A 144 22.03 -7.54 3.16
N VAL A 145 21.27 -6.98 4.10
CA VAL A 145 20.82 -7.62 5.34
C VAL A 145 19.36 -8.04 5.18
N THR A 146 19.00 -9.22 5.64
CA THR A 146 17.61 -9.71 5.57
C THR A 146 17.00 -9.84 6.95
N GLY A 147 15.81 -9.27 7.15
CA GLY A 147 15.01 -9.46 8.38
C GLY A 147 13.76 -10.29 8.15
N THR A 148 13.08 -10.66 9.24
CA THR A 148 11.76 -11.32 9.21
C THR A 148 10.66 -10.36 9.67
N GLY A 149 9.41 -10.59 9.25
CA GLY A 149 8.28 -9.76 9.70
C GLY A 149 8.01 -9.85 11.21
N ALA A 150 8.33 -10.98 11.84
CA ALA A 150 8.26 -11.13 13.29
C ALA A 150 9.25 -10.21 13.99
N GLN A 151 10.50 -10.18 13.51
CA GLN A 151 11.55 -9.29 14.01
C GLN A 151 11.21 -7.81 13.79
N THR A 152 10.75 -7.46 12.59
CA THR A 152 10.31 -6.08 12.26
C THR A 152 9.24 -5.60 13.25
N LYS A 153 8.26 -6.46 13.55
CA LYS A 153 7.22 -6.13 14.53
C LYS A 153 7.77 -6.03 15.96
N TYR A 154 8.63 -6.96 16.36
CA TYR A 154 9.24 -6.94 17.68
C TYR A 154 10.00 -5.63 17.91
N ASN A 155 10.87 -5.26 16.99
CA ASN A 155 11.63 -4.00 17.02
C ASN A 155 10.68 -2.79 17.13
N ARG A 156 9.65 -2.72 16.28
CA ARG A 156 8.69 -1.61 16.32
C ARG A 156 7.99 -1.47 17.68
N ILE A 157 7.56 -2.58 18.26
CA ILE A 157 6.86 -2.59 19.56
C ILE A 157 7.84 -2.20 20.67
N ASN A 158 9.05 -2.76 20.65
CA ASN A 158 10.10 -2.45 21.63
C ASN A 158 10.49 -0.97 21.62
N PHE A 159 10.52 -0.34 20.43
CA PHE A 159 10.78 1.09 20.28
C PHE A 159 9.57 1.99 20.52
N GLY A 160 8.40 1.43 20.85
CA GLY A 160 7.18 2.21 21.09
C GLY A 160 6.66 2.96 19.86
N LEU A 161 6.98 2.48 18.65
CA LEU A 161 6.66 3.19 17.40
C LEU A 161 5.29 2.79 16.83
N PRO A 162 4.53 3.73 16.24
CA PRO A 162 3.24 3.42 15.63
C PRO A 162 3.40 2.61 14.34
N LYS A 163 2.36 1.86 13.97
CA LYS A 163 2.38 1.09 12.71
C LYS A 163 2.24 2.03 11.50
N GLN A 164 3.30 2.10 10.69
CA GLN A 164 3.34 2.73 9.38
C GLN A 164 4.29 1.95 8.47
N HIS A 165 4.03 1.87 7.17
CA HIS A 165 4.89 1.10 6.25
C HIS A 165 6.36 1.56 6.24
N TRP A 166 6.61 2.87 6.34
CA TRP A 166 7.97 3.42 6.36
C TRP A 166 8.68 3.22 7.70
N ILE A 167 7.93 3.12 8.81
CA ILE A 167 8.46 2.76 10.13
C ILE A 167 8.80 1.27 10.16
N ASP A 168 7.90 0.42 9.64
CA ASP A 168 8.14 -1.01 9.51
C ASP A 168 9.41 -1.26 8.70
N ALA A 169 9.61 -0.54 7.57
CA ALA A 169 10.84 -0.62 6.79
C ALA A 169 12.11 -0.23 7.58
N ALA A 170 12.02 0.76 8.48
CA ALA A 170 13.13 1.18 9.33
C ALA A 170 13.42 0.22 10.49
N CYS A 171 12.47 -0.67 10.82
CA CYS A 171 12.59 -1.66 11.90
C CYS A 171 13.05 -3.04 11.40
N VAL A 172 13.29 -3.22 10.09
CA VAL A 172 13.73 -4.50 9.52
C VAL A 172 15.12 -4.85 10.06
N GLY A 173 15.38 -6.13 10.35
CA GLY A 173 16.68 -6.69 10.69
C GLY A 173 17.12 -6.49 12.15
N ASP A 174 18.42 -6.63 12.40
CA ASP A 174 19.05 -6.48 13.72
C ASP A 174 19.30 -5.00 14.06
N VAL A 175 18.24 -4.30 14.50
CA VAL A 175 18.31 -2.88 14.87
C VAL A 175 18.37 -2.75 16.39
N GLU A 176 19.46 -2.21 16.93
CA GLU A 176 19.60 -1.98 18.38
C GLU A 176 18.88 -0.70 18.83
N ALA A 177 18.97 0.36 18.02
CA ALA A 177 18.35 1.65 18.28
C ALA A 177 17.92 2.32 16.97
N LEU A 178 16.77 3.00 17.00
CA LEU A 178 16.23 3.70 15.83
C LEU A 178 15.87 5.15 16.18
N VAL A 179 16.47 6.10 15.47
CA VAL A 179 16.17 7.54 15.59
C VAL A 179 15.51 8.02 14.30
N LEU A 180 14.23 8.38 14.40
CA LEU A 180 13.49 8.94 13.26
C LEU A 180 13.82 10.42 13.10
N LYS A 181 14.43 10.79 11.97
CA LYS A 181 14.76 12.19 11.64
C LYS A 181 13.63 12.95 10.95
N THR A 182 12.47 12.31 10.73
CA THR A 182 11.29 12.93 10.13
C THR A 182 10.02 12.25 10.60
N SER A 183 8.97 13.03 10.86
CA SER A 183 7.59 12.55 11.08
C SER A 183 6.80 12.43 9.78
N GLN A 184 7.33 12.92 8.66
CA GLN A 184 6.59 13.11 7.43
C GLN A 184 7.46 12.82 6.20
N PRO A 185 7.77 11.53 5.92
CA PRO A 185 8.57 11.18 4.75
C PRO A 185 7.85 11.51 3.44
N LEU A 186 8.65 11.71 2.39
CA LEU A 186 8.16 11.87 1.02
C LEU A 186 7.81 10.50 0.42
N LEU A 187 6.53 10.27 0.15
CA LEU A 187 6.06 9.10 -0.57
C LEU A 187 6.20 9.32 -2.07
N VAL A 188 7.02 8.47 -2.69
CA VAL A 188 7.28 8.44 -4.12
C VAL A 188 6.54 7.25 -4.73
N THR A 189 5.70 7.49 -5.73
CA THR A 189 4.92 6.44 -6.40
C THR A 189 5.25 6.43 -7.88
N CYS A 190 5.75 5.30 -8.39
CA CYS A 190 5.96 5.13 -9.82
C CYS A 190 4.61 5.04 -10.54
N ILE A 191 4.37 5.93 -11.50
CA ILE A 191 3.19 5.93 -12.37
C ILE A 191 3.55 5.71 -13.84
N GLY A 192 4.84 5.59 -14.14
CA GLY A 192 5.38 5.52 -15.48
C GLY A 192 5.26 6.85 -16.25
N PRO A 193 5.69 6.88 -17.51
CA PRO A 193 5.77 8.10 -18.32
C PRO A 193 4.39 8.69 -18.68
N GLY A 194 3.30 7.99 -18.39
CA GLY A 194 1.94 8.30 -18.82
C GLY A 194 1.59 7.67 -20.16
N GLY A 195 0.33 7.84 -20.58
CA GLY A 195 -0.16 7.29 -21.86
C GLY A 195 0.48 7.97 -23.07
N ARG A 196 0.65 7.19 -24.16
CA ARG A 196 1.12 7.71 -25.46
C ARG A 196 0.05 8.49 -26.22
N GLN A 197 -1.19 8.47 -25.73
CA GLN A 197 -2.34 9.10 -26.36
C GLN A 197 -2.16 10.62 -26.47
N LYS A 198 -2.18 11.15 -27.70
CA LYS A 198 -1.90 12.55 -28.02
C LYS A 198 -3.15 13.43 -28.11
N ALA A 199 -4.33 12.84 -28.07
CA ALA A 199 -5.60 13.54 -28.01
C ALA A 199 -6.57 12.80 -27.09
N ALA A 200 -7.36 13.52 -26.30
CA ALA A 200 -8.52 12.88 -25.70
C ALA A 200 -9.60 12.76 -26.75
N LEU A 201 -10.26 11.60 -26.76
CA LEU A 201 -11.29 11.25 -27.73
C LEU A 201 -12.66 11.33 -27.06
N ASN A 202 -13.70 11.61 -27.85
CA ASN A 202 -15.08 11.39 -27.41
C ASN A 202 -15.41 9.88 -27.40
N LYS A 203 -16.64 9.53 -26.99
CA LYS A 203 -17.11 8.13 -26.96
C LYS A 203 -17.10 7.42 -28.33
N TYR A 204 -16.98 8.17 -29.43
CA TYR A 204 -16.92 7.66 -30.79
C TYR A 204 -15.50 7.62 -31.37
N GLY A 205 -14.48 7.98 -30.58
CA GLY A 205 -13.08 7.96 -31.02
C GLY A 205 -12.61 9.23 -31.73
N TYR A 206 -13.43 10.29 -31.85
CA TYR A 206 -13.00 11.55 -32.46
C TYR A 206 -12.26 12.45 -31.46
N PRO A 207 -11.17 13.12 -31.87
CA PRO A 207 -10.45 14.07 -31.01
C PRO A 207 -11.32 15.23 -30.51
N ILE A 208 -11.30 15.48 -29.20
CA ILE A 208 -11.95 16.63 -28.57
C ILE A 208 -10.95 17.62 -27.94
N ARG A 209 -9.73 17.15 -27.64
CA ARG A 209 -8.62 18.00 -27.18
C ARG A 209 -7.29 17.35 -27.55
N HIS A 210 -6.31 18.17 -27.89
CA HIS A 210 -4.95 17.73 -28.17
C HIS A 210 -4.02 18.01 -27.00
N ASN A 211 -3.13 17.08 -26.71
CA ASN A 211 -2.04 17.29 -25.77
C ASN A 211 -0.92 18.08 -26.48
N PRO A 212 -0.32 19.09 -25.83
CA PRO A 212 0.79 19.84 -26.42
C PRO A 212 1.94 18.90 -26.82
N LEU A 213 2.41 19.01 -28.06
CA LEU A 213 3.53 18.21 -28.58
C LEU A 213 4.90 18.77 -28.15
N LYS A 214 4.95 20.06 -27.82
CA LYS A 214 6.14 20.77 -27.37
C LYS A 214 5.88 21.37 -25.97
N PRO A 215 6.93 21.56 -25.15
CA PRO A 215 6.80 22.30 -23.89
C PRO A 215 6.24 23.70 -24.14
N ILE A 216 5.32 24.14 -23.29
CA ILE A 216 4.72 25.48 -23.34
C ILE A 216 5.52 26.37 -22.40
N LYS A 217 6.19 27.40 -22.93
CA LYS A 217 7.12 28.26 -22.17
C LYS A 217 8.16 27.45 -21.38
N GLY A 218 8.62 26.33 -21.93
CA GLY A 218 9.59 25.44 -21.28
C GLY A 218 9.01 24.49 -20.21
N TRP A 219 7.70 24.38 -20.09
CA TRP A 219 7.03 23.50 -19.12
C TRP A 219 6.23 22.40 -19.79
N ILE A 220 6.18 21.23 -19.14
CA ILE A 220 5.29 20.12 -19.53
C ILE A 220 4.34 19.73 -18.38
N THR A 221 3.19 19.16 -18.72
CA THR A 221 2.24 18.67 -17.72
C THR A 221 2.89 17.60 -16.84
N GLY A 222 2.88 17.85 -15.53
CA GLY A 222 3.47 16.96 -14.54
C GLY A 222 4.85 17.42 -14.03
N ASP A 223 5.45 18.46 -14.61
CA ASP A 223 6.60 19.12 -13.99
C ASP A 223 6.21 19.64 -12.59
N ILE A 224 7.18 19.70 -11.68
CA ILE A 224 7.02 20.20 -10.32
C ILE A 224 7.63 21.59 -10.23
N ALA A 225 6.86 22.52 -9.67
CA ALA A 225 7.25 23.90 -9.49
C ALA A 225 6.97 24.38 -8.06
N LYS A 226 7.73 25.38 -7.63
CA LYS A 226 7.44 26.16 -6.42
C LYS A 226 6.70 27.42 -6.86
N HIS A 227 5.46 27.56 -6.40
CA HIS A 227 4.65 28.75 -6.57
C HIS A 227 4.88 29.71 -5.41
N GLN A 228 4.93 31.01 -5.68
CA GLN A 228 5.22 32.04 -4.67
C GLN A 228 4.30 31.98 -3.44
N LYS A 229 3.01 31.70 -3.65
CA LYS A 229 1.98 31.65 -2.58
C LYS A 229 1.41 30.26 -2.26
N LEU A 230 1.51 29.29 -3.18
CA LEU A 230 0.78 28.01 -3.11
C LEU A 230 1.70 26.84 -2.73
N GLY A 231 2.96 27.13 -2.39
CA GLY A 231 3.95 26.12 -2.05
C GLY A 231 4.43 25.35 -3.28
N ILE A 232 4.75 24.06 -3.10
CA ILE A 232 5.25 23.18 -4.15
C ILE A 232 4.08 22.37 -4.74
N GLY A 233 4.05 22.23 -6.06
CA GLY A 233 2.95 21.57 -6.75
C GLY A 233 3.29 21.18 -8.19
N LYS A 234 2.38 20.42 -8.79
CA LYS A 234 2.45 20.00 -10.19
C LYS A 234 1.86 21.07 -11.11
N VAL A 235 2.54 21.32 -12.23
CA VAL A 235 2.06 22.25 -13.25
C VAL A 235 1.38 21.52 -14.40
N THR A 236 0.37 22.16 -14.96
CA THR A 236 -0.33 21.76 -16.18
C THR A 236 -0.42 22.99 -17.09
N PRO A 237 0.59 23.23 -17.94
CA PRO A 237 0.63 24.40 -18.79
C PRO A 237 -0.45 24.32 -19.87
N ARG A 238 -1.00 25.47 -20.29
CA ARG A 238 -2.02 25.55 -21.34
C ARG A 238 -1.62 26.53 -22.44
N SER A 239 -2.05 26.24 -23.66
CA SER A 239 -1.68 27.03 -24.84
C SER A 239 -2.13 28.49 -24.77
N LYS A 240 -3.23 28.78 -24.06
CA LYS A 240 -3.74 30.15 -23.81
C LYS A 240 -2.93 30.95 -22.78
N GLY A 241 -1.79 30.42 -22.31
CA GLY A 241 -0.84 31.13 -21.45
C GLY A 241 -1.06 30.99 -19.95
N SER A 242 -2.26 30.63 -19.49
CA SER A 242 -2.54 30.31 -18.07
C SER A 242 -2.12 28.88 -17.73
N PHE A 243 -1.61 28.66 -16.53
CA PHE A 243 -1.17 27.36 -16.06
C PHE A 243 -2.15 26.83 -15.01
N GLY A 244 -2.38 25.52 -15.00
CA GLY A 244 -2.94 24.85 -13.84
C GLY A 244 -1.82 24.52 -12.85
N PHE A 245 -2.06 24.75 -11.57
CA PHE A 245 -1.16 24.41 -10.48
C PHE A 245 -1.91 23.58 -9.44
N THR A 246 -1.46 22.35 -9.21
CA THR A 246 -2.00 21.47 -8.18
C THR A 246 -0.97 21.34 -7.06
N PRO A 247 -1.19 21.99 -5.90
CA PRO A 247 -0.31 21.83 -4.75
C PRO A 247 -0.13 20.36 -4.37
N LEU A 248 1.06 19.99 -3.89
CA LEU A 248 1.35 18.61 -3.49
C LEU A 248 0.40 18.18 -2.37
N GLY A 249 -0.32 17.07 -2.59
CA GLY A 249 -1.29 16.53 -1.62
C GLY A 249 -2.72 17.07 -1.77
N GLU A 250 -2.94 18.12 -2.56
CA GLU A 250 -4.28 18.66 -2.83
C GLU A 250 -4.93 18.01 -4.08
N LYS A 251 -6.27 17.99 -4.11
CA LYS A 251 -7.05 17.65 -5.31
C LYS A 251 -7.49 18.93 -6.00
N GLY A 252 -7.53 18.90 -7.34
CA GLY A 252 -7.90 20.04 -8.16
C GLY A 252 -6.70 20.92 -8.51
N TYR A 253 -6.89 21.81 -9.47
CA TYR A 253 -5.86 22.78 -9.86
C TYR A 253 -6.37 24.19 -9.59
N LYS A 254 -5.45 25.07 -9.21
CA LYS A 254 -5.62 26.51 -9.15
C LYS A 254 -5.02 27.10 -10.43
N SER A 255 -5.59 28.19 -10.94
CA SER A 255 -4.97 28.90 -12.08
C SER A 255 -3.77 29.70 -11.57
N CYS A 256 -2.65 29.68 -12.28
CA CYS A 256 -1.50 30.55 -12.01
C CYS A 256 -0.88 31.05 -13.32
N ARG A 257 -0.01 32.06 -13.23
CA ARG A 257 0.78 32.52 -14.36
C ARG A 257 2.18 31.90 -14.31
N PRO A 258 2.85 31.72 -15.45
CA PRO A 258 4.21 31.18 -15.52
C PRO A 258 5.23 31.96 -14.68
N GLN A 259 5.04 33.26 -14.49
CA GLN A 259 5.93 34.12 -13.70
C GLN A 259 5.79 33.88 -12.19
N ASP A 260 4.67 33.31 -11.75
CA ASP A 260 4.39 33.06 -10.33
C ASP A 260 5.06 31.75 -9.84
N ILE A 261 5.75 31.02 -10.73
CA ILE A 261 6.32 29.70 -10.47
C ILE A 261 7.80 29.60 -10.85
N SER A 262 8.54 28.75 -10.13
CA SER A 262 9.94 28.42 -10.41
C SER A 262 10.11 26.89 -10.47
N ALA A 263 10.97 26.41 -11.38
CA ALA A 263 11.17 24.98 -11.59
C ALA A 263 11.82 24.31 -10.38
N VAL A 264 11.27 23.17 -9.97
CA VAL A 264 11.81 22.34 -8.88
C VAL A 264 12.29 21.00 -9.43
N HIS A 265 11.45 20.33 -10.22
CA HIS A 265 11.77 19.01 -10.76
C HIS A 265 11.03 18.76 -12.07
N ARG A 266 11.68 18.05 -13.00
CA ARG A 266 11.04 17.66 -14.27
C ARG A 266 10.22 16.39 -14.11
N LYS A 267 9.17 16.26 -14.92
CA LYS A 267 8.40 15.02 -14.97
C LYS A 267 9.33 13.83 -15.27
N ASP A 268 9.30 12.84 -14.39
CA ASP A 268 10.18 11.68 -14.42
C ASP A 268 9.43 10.33 -14.32
N GLY A 269 8.08 10.38 -14.37
CA GLY A 269 7.24 9.20 -14.24
C GLY A 269 6.92 8.81 -12.80
N TYR A 270 7.21 9.67 -11.83
CA TYR A 270 6.85 9.49 -10.44
C TYR A 270 5.87 10.57 -9.96
N ILE A 271 5.04 10.20 -8.99
CA ILE A 271 4.25 11.13 -8.19
C ILE A 271 4.89 11.23 -6.82
N TYR A 272 4.97 12.47 -6.34
CA TYR A 272 5.51 12.82 -5.04
C TYR A 272 4.37 13.33 -4.16
N ARG A 273 4.30 12.86 -2.91
CA ARG A 273 3.40 13.41 -1.89
C ARG A 273 4.00 13.18 -0.51
N PHE A 274 3.77 14.08 0.42
CA PHE A 274 4.12 13.81 1.81
C PHE A 274 3.13 12.82 2.43
N CYS A 275 3.64 11.91 3.25
CA CYS A 275 2.79 11.09 4.13
C CYS A 275 1.99 11.99 5.10
N GLN A 276 0.97 11.44 5.74
CA GLN A 276 0.35 12.14 6.87
C GLN A 276 1.37 12.25 8.00
N SER A 277 1.50 13.45 8.57
CA SER A 277 2.39 13.67 9.72
C SER A 277 1.89 12.87 10.92
N LEU A 278 2.81 12.28 11.68
CA LEU A 278 2.47 11.63 12.94
C LEU A 278 2.13 12.68 14.00
N PRO A 279 0.93 12.63 14.61
CA PRO A 279 0.57 13.56 15.68
C PRO A 279 1.49 13.37 16.90
N GLY A 280 1.93 14.48 17.50
CA GLY A 280 2.63 14.46 18.79
C GLY A 280 4.14 14.26 18.76
N THR A 281 4.81 14.42 17.62
CA THR A 281 6.27 14.24 17.55
C THR A 281 6.99 15.49 17.07
N ALA A 282 7.24 16.40 18.01
CA ALA A 282 8.34 17.35 17.89
C ALA A 282 9.63 16.56 18.16
N TRP A 283 10.26 16.05 17.11
CA TRP A 283 11.54 15.35 17.23
C TRP A 283 12.61 16.40 17.55
N LYS A 284 13.27 16.26 18.71
CA LYS A 284 14.45 17.05 19.08
C LYS A 284 15.63 16.70 18.16
#